data_AF-A0A929RQ54-F1
#
_entry.id   AF-A0A929RQ54-F1
#
_cell.length_a   1.000
_cell.length_b   1.000
_cell.length_c   1.000
_cell.angle_alpha   90.00
_cell.angle_beta   90.00
_cell.angle_gamma   90.00
#
_symmetry.space_group_name_H-M   'P 1'
#
loop_
_entity.id
_entity.type
_entity.pdbx_description
1 polymer ?
#
loop_
_entity_poly.entity_id
_entity_poly.type
_entity_poly.pdbx_seq_one_letter_code
_entity_poly.pdbx_strand_id
1 'polypeptide(L)'
;GEGVYLLQLTSKDHSRDAAEEAAAGRYWFDIGSGAWDPKGRPSEVRLDRALWVKATDVRSEGSILPEVTWRRIIDALEEHRRTHGG
;
A
#
# COMPACT_ATOMS: atom_id res chain seq x y z
N GLY A 1 23.12 3.76 -2.92
CA GLY A 1 23.00 2.30 -2.76
C GLY A 1 21.66 1.88 -3.31
N GLU A 2 21.54 0.63 -3.77
CA GLU A 2 20.27 0.08 -4.23
C GLU A 2 19.25 0.04 -3.07
N GLY A 3 18.03 0.43 -3.36
CA GLY A 3 16.98 0.56 -2.36
C GLY A 3 15.60 0.40 -2.98
N VAL A 4 14.64 0.11 -2.11
CA VAL A 4 13.27 -0.21 -2.50
C VAL A 4 12.30 0.72 -1.80
N TYR A 5 11.16 0.95 -2.44
CA TYR A 5 10.04 1.63 -1.81
C TYR A 5 9.10 0.61 -1.16
N LEU A 6 8.71 0.90 0.09
CA LEU A 6 7.76 0.11 0.85
C LEU A 6 6.49 0.92 1.08
N LEU A 7 5.35 0.25 0.92
CA LEU A 7 4.04 0.77 1.34
C LEU A 7 3.58 0.02 2.58
N GLN A 8 2.85 0.72 3.44
CA GLN A 8 2.23 0.08 4.60
C GLN A 8 1.01 -0.73 4.16
N LEU A 9 0.97 -2.01 4.55
CA LEU A 9 -0.14 -2.94 4.32
C LEU A 9 -0.92 -3.15 5.63
N THR A 10 -2.25 -3.25 5.54
CA THR A 10 -3.13 -3.60 6.66
C THR A 10 -4.29 -4.45 6.17
N SER A 11 -4.85 -5.29 7.04
CA SER A 11 -6.13 -5.99 6.79
C SER A 11 -7.27 -5.44 7.66
N LYS A 12 -7.06 -4.24 8.24
CA LYS A 12 -8.13 -3.45 8.85
C LYS A 12 -8.90 -2.76 7.73
N ASP A 13 -10.21 -2.85 7.79
CA ASP A 13 -11.11 -2.11 6.90
C ASP A 13 -11.10 -0.62 7.29
N HIS A 14 -10.58 0.23 6.40
CA HIS A 14 -10.64 1.69 6.53
C HIS A 14 -11.66 2.33 5.58
N SER A 15 -12.40 1.54 4.80
CA SER A 15 -13.41 2.06 3.86
C SER A 15 -14.53 2.82 4.58
N ARG A 16 -14.90 2.37 5.79
CA ARG A 16 -15.97 2.97 6.61
C ARG A 16 -15.61 4.35 7.16
N ASP A 17 -14.33 4.57 7.41
CA ASP A 17 -13.82 5.81 8.03
C ASP A 17 -12.98 6.61 7.02
N ALA A 18 -13.13 6.33 5.72
CA ALA A 18 -12.26 6.86 4.66
C ALA A 18 -12.20 8.39 4.64
N ALA A 19 -13.30 9.08 4.94
CA ALA A 19 -13.35 10.54 5.03
C ALA A 19 -12.54 11.07 6.22
N GLU A 20 -12.60 10.41 7.38
CA GLU A 20 -11.84 10.78 8.57
C GLU A 20 -10.35 10.49 8.38
N GLU A 21 -10.02 9.35 7.76
CA GLU A 21 -8.66 8.99 7.37
C GLU A 21 -8.07 10.03 6.41
N ALA A 22 -8.80 10.39 5.34
CA ALA A 22 -8.38 11.39 4.37
C ALA A 22 -8.23 12.78 5.00
N ALA A 23 -9.13 13.18 5.90
CA ALA A 23 -9.00 14.42 6.66
C ALA A 23 -7.74 14.44 7.53
N ALA A 24 -7.26 13.28 7.96
CA ALA A 24 -5.99 13.11 8.67
C ALA A 24 -4.80 12.82 7.73
N GLY A 25 -4.97 13.03 6.42
CA GLY A 25 -3.93 12.86 5.40
C GLY A 25 -3.58 11.41 5.09
N ARG A 26 -4.43 10.45 5.47
CA ARG A 26 -4.21 9.02 5.26
C ARG A 26 -5.10 8.49 4.15
N TYR A 27 -4.49 7.84 3.18
CA TYR A 27 -5.19 7.36 1.99
C TYR A 27 -4.94 5.87 1.84
N TRP A 28 -5.99 5.08 2.02
CA TRP A 28 -5.95 3.63 1.93
C TRP A 28 -6.55 3.16 0.62
N PHE A 29 -5.92 2.17 0.00
CA PHE A 29 -6.35 1.58 -1.26
C PHE A 29 -6.53 0.07 -1.12
N ASP A 30 -7.74 -0.42 -1.41
CA ASP A 30 -8.09 -1.83 -1.37
C ASP A 30 -7.37 -2.64 -2.47
N ILE A 31 -6.63 -3.66 -2.05
CA ILE A 31 -5.95 -4.62 -2.93
C ILE A 31 -6.55 -6.02 -2.89
N GLY A 32 -7.63 -6.21 -2.12
CA GLY A 32 -8.32 -7.47 -1.92
C GLY A 32 -7.55 -8.46 -1.05
N SER A 33 -7.87 -9.74 -1.21
CA SER A 33 -7.21 -10.85 -0.54
C SER A 33 -6.11 -11.47 -1.41
N GLY A 34 -5.07 -12.01 -0.78
CA GLY A 34 -4.04 -12.76 -1.48
C GLY A 34 -2.99 -13.34 -0.55
N ALA A 35 -1.93 -13.90 -1.12
CA ALA A 35 -0.88 -14.63 -0.40
C ALA A 35 -0.14 -13.78 0.66
N TRP A 36 -0.28 -12.45 0.61
CA TRP A 36 0.29 -11.51 1.57
C TRP A 36 -0.39 -11.54 2.94
N ASP A 37 -1.63 -12.04 3.04
CA ASP A 37 -2.26 -12.39 4.31
C ASP A 37 -2.47 -13.90 4.38
N PRO A 38 -1.77 -14.62 5.29
CA PRO A 38 -1.97 -16.06 5.49
C PRO A 38 -3.40 -16.48 5.84
N LYS A 39 -4.22 -15.54 6.35
CA LYS A 39 -5.65 -15.76 6.64
C LYS A 39 -6.55 -15.40 5.46
N GLY A 40 -6.00 -14.91 4.35
CA GLY A 40 -6.73 -14.56 3.14
C GLY A 40 -7.73 -13.41 3.31
N ARG A 41 -7.49 -12.50 4.26
CA ARG A 41 -8.41 -11.37 4.49
C ARG A 41 -8.19 -10.27 3.45
N PRO A 42 -9.26 -9.53 3.11
CA PRO A 42 -9.13 -8.29 2.35
C PRO A 42 -8.12 -7.36 3.02
N SER A 43 -7.27 -6.75 2.21
CA SER A 43 -6.18 -5.90 2.68
C SER A 43 -6.11 -4.62 1.87
N GLU A 44 -5.53 -3.60 2.49
CA GLU A 44 -5.39 -2.26 1.97
C GLU A 44 -3.93 -1.81 2.09
N VAL A 45 -3.48 -0.98 1.14
CA VAL A 45 -2.17 -0.32 1.17
C VAL A 45 -2.31 1.18 1.38
N ARG A 46 -1.37 1.78 2.11
CA ARG A 46 -1.35 3.22 2.36
C ARG A 46 -0.59 3.97 1.27
N LEU A 47 -1.27 4.88 0.57
CA LEU A 47 -0.73 5.60 -0.60
C LEU A 47 0.07 6.86 -0.23
N ASP A 48 -0.27 7.54 0.87
CA ASP A 48 0.42 8.76 1.32
C ASP A 48 1.80 8.47 1.94
N ARG A 49 2.10 7.19 2.21
CA ARG A 49 3.29 6.78 2.95
C ARG A 49 4.12 5.75 2.19
N ALA A 50 4.87 6.22 1.20
CA ALA A 50 5.95 5.47 0.56
C ALA A 50 7.28 5.70 1.28
N LEU A 51 7.88 4.64 1.82
CA LEU A 51 9.15 4.69 2.53
C LEU A 51 10.27 4.14 1.65
N TRP A 52 11.34 4.92 1.44
CA TRP A 52 12.55 4.41 0.81
C TRP A 52 13.44 3.76 1.87
N VAL A 53 13.89 2.52 1.60
CA VAL A 53 14.82 1.79 2.47
C VAL A 53 15.94 1.17 1.65
N LYS A 54 17.08 0.89 2.28
CA LYS A 54 18.13 0.12 1.62
C LYS A 54 17.68 -1.32 1.47
N ALA A 55 18.00 -1.96 0.35
CA ALA A 55 17.62 -3.35 0.11
C ALA A 55 18.14 -4.30 1.21
N THR A 56 19.32 -4.01 1.78
CA THR A 56 19.92 -4.77 2.89
C THR A 56 19.13 -4.72 4.21
N ASP A 57 18.24 -3.74 4.37
CA ASP A 57 17.44 -3.58 5.58
C ASP A 57 16.13 -4.37 5.54
N VAL A 58 15.77 -4.94 4.38
CA VAL A 58 14.59 -5.80 4.19
C VAL A 58 14.92 -7.22 4.65
N ARG A 59 14.28 -7.68 5.73
CA ARG A 59 14.62 -8.94 6.42
C ARG A 59 13.83 -10.15 5.96
N SER A 60 12.66 -9.96 5.35
CA SER A 60 11.80 -11.06 4.89
C SER A 60 10.84 -10.58 3.80
N GLU A 61 10.79 -11.34 2.71
CA GLU A 61 9.81 -11.18 1.64
C GLU A 61 8.65 -12.14 1.92
N GLY A 62 7.47 -11.61 2.24
CA GLY A 62 6.32 -12.45 2.62
C GLY A 62 5.73 -13.21 1.45
N SER A 63 5.41 -12.50 0.37
CA SER A 63 4.83 -13.07 -0.85
C SER A 63 5.02 -12.14 -2.03
N ILE A 64 5.09 -12.68 -3.24
CA ILE A 64 5.08 -11.90 -4.49
C ILE A 64 3.63 -11.55 -4.85
N LEU A 65 3.38 -10.27 -5.14
CA LEU A 65 2.08 -9.81 -5.62
C LEU A 65 1.84 -10.28 -7.08
N PRO A 66 0.61 -10.66 -7.45
CA PRO A 66 0.23 -10.78 -8.85
C PRO A 66 0.45 -9.45 -9.58
N GLU A 67 0.90 -9.51 -10.84
CA GLU A 67 1.20 -8.32 -11.65
C GLU A 67 0.00 -7.36 -11.75
N VAL A 68 -1.21 -7.89 -11.88
CA VAL A 68 -2.44 -7.09 -11.93
C VAL A 68 -2.65 -6.27 -10.65
N THR A 69 -2.37 -6.86 -9.48
CA THR A 69 -2.50 -6.18 -8.19
C THR A 69 -1.42 -5.12 -8.05
N TRP A 70 -0.18 -5.45 -8.43
CA TRP A 70 0.92 -4.51 -8.46
C TRP A 70 0.61 -3.28 -9.33
N ARG A 71 0.11 -3.50 -10.56
CA ARG A 71 -0.26 -2.40 -11.47
C ARG A 71 -1.29 -1.48 -10.86
N ARG A 72 -2.35 -2.03 -10.26
CA ARG A 72 -3.40 -1.25 -9.59
C ARG A 72 -2.84 -0.36 -8.47
N ILE A 73 -1.87 -0.87 -7.70
CA ILE A 73 -1.21 -0.09 -6.64
C ILE A 73 -0.42 1.08 -7.23
N ILE A 74 0.33 0.85 -8.31
CA ILE A 74 1.09 1.91 -9.00
C ILE A 74 0.15 2.98 -9.55
N ASP A 75 -0.91 2.58 -10.25
CA ASP A 75 -1.88 3.53 -10.81
C ASP A 75 -2.53 4.38 -9.69
N ALA A 76 -2.85 3.75 -8.56
CA ALA A 76 -3.39 4.44 -7.39
C ALA A 76 -2.39 5.42 -6.74
N LEU A 77 -1.11 5.05 -6.66
CA LEU A 77 -0.05 5.95 -6.16
C LEU A 77 0.13 7.17 -7.06
N GLU A 78 0.13 6.97 -8.39
CA GLU A 78 0.25 8.06 -9.35
C GLU A 78 -0.95 9.01 -9.28
N GLU A 79 -2.17 8.45 -9.18
CA GLU A 79 -3.40 9.22 -8.99
C GLU A 79 -3.38 10.02 -7.68
N HIS A 80 -3.01 9.37 -6.58
CA HIS A 80 -2.92 10.01 -5.28
C HIS A 80 -1.94 11.19 -5.32
N ARG A 81 -0.74 10.98 -5.90
CA ARG A 81 0.27 12.04 -6.07
C ARG A 81 -0.24 13.18 -6.95
N ARG A 82 -1.00 12.91 -8.01
CA ARG A 82 -1.55 13.96 -8.87
C ARG A 82 -2.60 14.81 -8.15
N THR A 83 -3.43 14.18 -7.34
CA THR A 83 -4.56 14.85 -6.66
C THR A 83 -4.13 15.57 -5.38
N HIS A 84 -3.09 15.09 -4.70
CA HIS A 84 -2.69 15.55 -3.35
C HIS A 84 -1.24 16.04 -3.26
N GLY A 85 -0.43 15.86 -4.30
CA GLY A 85 0.96 16.31 -4.36
C GLY A 85 1.06 17.77 -4.78
N GLY A 86 0.80 18.68 -3.83
CA GLY A 86 1.06 20.11 -3.90
C GLY A 86 1.71 20.59 -2.61
#